data_AF-A0A7X4K7Q9-F1
#
_entry.id   AF-A0A7X4K7Q9-F1
#
_cell.length_a   1.000
_cell.length_b   1.000
_cell.length_c   1.000
_cell.angle_alpha   90.00
_cell.angle_beta   90.00
_cell.angle_gamma   90.00
#
_symmetry.space_group_name_H-M   'P 1'
#
loop_
_entity.id
_entity.type
_entity.pdbx_description
1 polymer ?
#
loop_
_entity_poly.entity_id
_entity_poly.type
_entity_poly.pdbx_seq_one_letter_code
_entity_poly.pdbx_strand_id
1 'polypeptide(L)'
;MIGKIIGAIAGKQASKHVRGIGGTNGALLGVAATTVLRRLGPLGLIAVAAGGYGMKKYSEKRQAETRKATRSSGYIDPTRTQA
;
A
#
# COMPACT_ATOMS: atom_id res chain seq x y z
N MET A 1 -18.48 -16.19 -15.07
CA MET A 1 -17.31 -16.67 -15.84
C MET A 1 -16.27 -15.57 -16.10
N ILE A 2 -16.68 -14.35 -16.45
CA ILE A 2 -15.77 -13.24 -16.80
C ILE A 2 -14.73 -12.90 -15.71
N GLY A 3 -15.12 -12.99 -14.43
CA GLY A 3 -14.21 -12.72 -13.31
C GLY A 3 -13.03 -13.68 -13.21
N LYS A 4 -13.17 -14.93 -13.67
CA LYS A 4 -12.07 -15.91 -13.69
C LYS A 4 -11.03 -15.56 -14.76
N ILE A 5 -11.46 -14.99 -15.88
CA ILE A 5 -10.60 -14.60 -17.00
C ILE A 5 -9.81 -13.34 -16.62
N ILE A 6 -10.48 -12.33 -16.08
CA ILE A 6 -9.84 -11.09 -15.61
C ILE A 6 -8.86 -11.40 -14.47
N GLY A 7 -9.26 -12.27 -13.52
CA GLY A 7 -8.39 -12.73 -12.45
C GLY A 7 -7.19 -13.54 -12.92
N ALA A 8 -7.33 -14.35 -13.97
CA ALA A 8 -6.21 -15.10 -14.56
C ALA A 8 -5.20 -14.18 -15.27
N ILE A 9 -5.69 -13.15 -15.97
CA ILE A 9 -4.83 -12.16 -16.64
C ILE A 9 -4.08 -11.30 -15.62
N ALA A 10 -4.79 -10.78 -14.62
CA ALA A 10 -4.17 -10.01 -13.53
C ALA A 10 -3.19 -10.88 -12.71
N GLY A 11 -3.56 -12.13 -12.43
CA GLY A 11 -2.71 -13.10 -11.73
C GLY A 11 -1.43 -13.44 -12.50
N LYS A 12 -1.51 -13.65 -13.82
CA LYS A 12 -0.34 -13.91 -14.67
C LYS A 12 0.65 -12.74 -14.64
N GLN A 13 0.16 -11.51 -14.60
CA GLN A 13 1.00 -10.31 -14.56
C GLN A 13 1.63 -10.08 -13.18
N ALA A 14 0.88 -10.35 -12.11
CA ALA A 14 1.39 -10.34 -10.75
C ALA A 14 2.50 -11.39 -10.56
N SER A 15 2.29 -12.63 -11.00
CA SER A 15 3.28 -13.71 -10.88
C SER A 15 4.62 -13.39 -11.56
N LYS A 16 4.63 -12.57 -12.62
CA LYS A 16 5.86 -12.12 -13.28
C LYS A 16 6.67 -11.13 -12.45
N HIS A 17 6.00 -10.29 -11.65
CA HIS A 17 6.65 -9.27 -10.81
C HIS A 17 6.95 -9.74 -9.39
N VAL A 18 6.29 -10.80 -8.91
CA VAL A 18 6.41 -11.27 -7.51
C VAL A 18 7.56 -12.26 -7.31
N ARG A 19 8.24 -12.71 -8.39
CA ARG A 19 9.35 -13.69 -8.33
C ARG A 19 10.57 -13.26 -7.50
N GLY A 20 10.62 -12.00 -7.03
CA GLY A 20 11.70 -11.46 -6.19
C GLY A 20 11.25 -10.68 -4.95
N ILE A 21 9.95 -10.65 -4.61
CA ILE A 21 9.46 -9.82 -3.49
C ILE A 21 9.07 -10.72 -2.31
N GLY A 22 10.06 -11.07 -1.48
CA GLY A 22 9.81 -11.29 -0.04
C GLY A 22 9.68 -12.72 0.50
N GLY A 23 10.42 -13.71 0.00
CA GLY A 23 10.60 -15.01 0.69
C GLY A 23 9.33 -15.79 1.07
N THR A 24 9.49 -16.91 1.78
CA THR A 24 8.39 -17.83 2.12
C THR A 24 7.27 -17.15 2.93
N ASN A 25 7.64 -16.25 3.84
CA ASN A 25 6.66 -15.56 4.71
C ASN A 25 5.83 -14.52 3.95
N GLY A 26 6.44 -13.78 3.00
CA GLY A 26 5.71 -12.84 2.15
C GLY A 26 4.79 -13.55 1.16
N ALA A 27 5.22 -14.71 0.63
CA ALA A 27 4.39 -15.56 -0.21
C ALA A 27 3.19 -16.14 0.56
N LEU A 28 3.40 -16.66 1.78
CA LEU A 28 2.33 -17.19 2.61
C LEU A 28 1.30 -16.13 2.98
N LEU A 29 1.76 -14.93 3.37
CA LEU A 29 0.85 -13.80 3.62
C LEU A 29 0.12 -13.35 2.35
N GLY A 30 0.81 -13.29 1.21
CA GLY A 30 0.20 -12.95 -0.08
C GLY A 30 -0.85 -13.97 -0.51
N VAL A 31 -0.59 -15.27 -0.34
CA VAL A 31 -1.53 -16.34 -0.63
C VAL A 31 -2.71 -16.30 0.34
N ALA A 32 -2.49 -16.08 1.63
CA ALA A 32 -3.56 -15.96 2.61
C ALA A 32 -4.46 -14.75 2.30
N ALA A 33 -3.86 -13.57 2.05
CA ALA A 33 -4.58 -12.36 1.69
C ALA A 33 -5.39 -12.53 0.40
N THR A 34 -4.79 -13.10 -0.65
CA THR A 34 -5.50 -13.34 -1.92
C THR A 34 -6.58 -14.40 -1.81
N THR A 35 -6.42 -15.42 -0.95
CA THR A 35 -7.43 -16.46 -0.70
C THR A 35 -8.68 -15.88 -0.03
N VAL A 36 -8.49 -15.04 0.99
CA VAL A 36 -9.61 -14.34 1.66
C VAL A 36 -10.30 -13.38 0.68
N LEU A 37 -9.53 -12.64 -0.10
CA LEU A 37 -10.08 -11.70 -1.09
C LEU A 37 -10.88 -12.41 -2.18
N ARG A 38 -10.46 -13.62 -2.59
CA ARG A 38 -11.17 -14.46 -3.56
C ARG A 38 -12.51 -14.98 -3.03
N ARG A 39 -12.65 -15.16 -1.71
CA ARG A 39 -13.95 -15.46 -1.06
C ARG A 39 -14.88 -14.25 -0.97
N LEU A 40 -14.31 -13.05 -0.82
CA LEU A 40 -15.09 -11.80 -0.75
C LEU A 40 -15.52 -11.28 -2.14
N GLY A 41 -14.82 -11.65 -3.21
CA GLY A 41 -15.22 -11.35 -4.58
C GLY A 41 -15.44 -9.84 -4.82
N PRO A 42 -16.52 -9.43 -5.51
CA PRO A 42 -16.83 -8.01 -5.77
C PRO A 42 -16.95 -7.17 -4.50
N LEU A 43 -17.46 -7.74 -3.41
CA LEU A 43 -17.57 -7.06 -2.11
C LEU A 43 -16.19 -6.81 -1.50
N GLY A 44 -15.25 -7.71 -1.71
CA GLY A 44 -13.85 -7.53 -1.31
C GLY A 44 -13.20 -6.31 -1.98
N LEU A 45 -13.48 -6.08 -3.27
CA LEU A 45 -12.98 -4.89 -3.97
C LEU A 45 -13.58 -3.60 -3.41
N ILE A 46 -14.89 -3.59 -3.13
CA ILE A 46 -15.55 -2.43 -2.53
C ILE A 46 -14.99 -2.15 -1.13
N ALA A 47 -14.80 -3.20 -0.32
CA ALA A 47 -14.23 -3.07 1.03
C ALA A 47 -12.78 -2.58 0.98
N VAL A 48 -11.96 -3.06 0.05
CA VAL A 48 -10.58 -2.57 -0.14
C VAL A 48 -10.57 -1.13 -0.64
N ALA A 49 -11.47 -0.75 -1.54
CA ALA A 49 -11.58 0.63 -2.02
C ALA A 49 -12.01 1.58 -0.90
N ALA A 50 -13.07 1.24 -0.16
CA ALA A 50 -13.58 2.04 0.95
C ALA A 50 -12.59 2.09 2.12
N GLY A 51 -12.03 0.94 2.50
CA GLY A 51 -11.02 0.82 3.54
C GLY A 51 -9.71 1.53 3.18
N GLY A 52 -9.26 1.40 1.94
CA GLY A 52 -8.09 2.10 1.41
C GLY A 52 -8.28 3.62 1.36
N TYR A 53 -9.48 4.10 1.01
CA TYR A 53 -9.81 5.53 1.05
C TYR A 53 -9.82 6.07 2.48
N GLY A 54 -10.44 5.35 3.42
CA GLY A 54 -10.42 5.71 4.85
C GLY A 54 -9.00 5.73 5.42
N MET A 55 -8.20 4.69 5.12
CA MET A 55 -6.80 4.61 5.52
C MET A 55 -5.96 5.74 4.92
N LYS A 56 -6.20 6.11 3.65
CA LYS A 56 -5.51 7.24 3.00
C LYS A 56 -5.77 8.54 3.74
N LYS A 57 -7.03 8.82 4.12
CA LYS A 57 -7.36 10.07 4.84
C LYS A 57 -6.73 10.13 6.22
N TYR A 58 -6.64 9.00 6.91
CA TYR A 58 -6.00 8.92 8.21
C TYR A 58 -4.46 9.03 8.12
N SER A 59 -3.87 8.38 7.11
CA SER A 59 -2.43 8.46 6.83
C SER A 59 -2.02 9.86 6.42
N GLU A 60 -2.83 10.57 5.63
CA GLU A 60 -2.56 11.94 5.21
C GLU A 60 -2.51 12.90 6.40
N LYS A 61 -3.38 12.72 7.42
CA LYS A 61 -3.33 13.50 8.66
C LYS A 61 -2.03 13.25 9.43
N ARG A 62 -1.63 11.98 9.60
CA ARG A 62 -0.37 11.64 10.28
C ARG A 62 0.84 12.12 9.51
N GLN A 63 0.85 11.96 8.18
CA GLN A 63 1.94 12.46 7.34
C GLN A 63 1.99 13.99 7.33
N ALA A 64 0.86 14.68 7.43
CA ALA A 64 0.84 16.13 7.58
C ALA A 64 1.44 16.57 8.92
N GLU A 65 1.18 15.84 10.00
CA GLU A 65 1.82 16.06 11.31
C GLU A 65 3.31 15.77 11.25
N THR A 66 3.73 14.65 10.64
CA THR A 66 5.15 14.33 10.44
C THR A 66 5.84 15.37 9.56
N ARG A 67 5.22 15.83 8.47
CA ARG A 67 5.76 16.91 7.61
C ARG A 67 5.86 18.25 8.36
N LYS A 68 4.93 18.55 9.27
CA LYS A 68 5.01 19.74 10.13
C LYS A 68 6.14 19.62 11.14
N ALA A 69 6.34 18.44 11.75
CA ALA A 69 7.47 18.17 12.63
C ALA A 69 8.82 18.27 11.89
N THR A 70 8.93 17.75 10.66
CA THR A 70 10.13 17.88 9.84
C THR A 70 10.41 19.32 9.41
N ARG A 71 9.38 20.12 9.07
CA ARG A 71 9.56 21.56 8.81
C ARG A 71 9.97 22.35 10.05
N SER A 72 9.53 21.98 11.24
CA SER A 72 9.95 22.64 12.48
C SER A 72 11.37 22.25 12.91
N SER A 73 11.84 21.06 12.55
CA SER A 73 13.21 20.60 12.84
C SER A 73 14.25 21.07 11.81
N GLY A 74 13.80 21.67 10.70
CA GLY A 74 14.64 22.17 9.60
C GLY A 74 14.96 23.66 9.69
N TYR A 75 14.83 24.31 10.86
CA TYR A 75 15.41 25.63 11.10
C TYR A 75 16.89 25.45 11.45
N ILE A 76 17.66 24.96 10.47
CA ILE A 76 19.12 25.08 10.51
C ILE A 76 19.39 26.48 10.00
N ASP A 77 19.63 27.35 10.96
CA ASP A 77 20.00 28.75 10.83
C ASP A 77 21.04 28.98 9.70
N PRO A 78 20.66 29.59 8.55
CA PRO A 78 21.62 29.91 7.49
C PRO A 78 22.56 31.07 7.88
N THR A 79 22.42 31.68 9.06
CA THR A 79 23.25 32.85 9.45
C THR A 79 24.56 32.48 10.17
N ARG A 80 24.86 31.20 10.41
CA ARG A 80 26.12 30.78 11.07
C ARG A 80 27.30 30.48 10.13
N THR A 81 27.17 30.75 8.82
CA THR A 81 28.27 30.57 7.84
C THR A 81 28.85 31.88 7.32
N GLN A 82 28.53 33.01 7.96
CA GLN A 82 29.23 34.28 7.73
C GLN A 82 29.91 34.74 9.03
N ALA A 83 31.07 34.16 9.33
CA ALA A 83 32.06 34.70 10.26
C ALA A 83 33.42 34.06 9.96
#